data_AF-A0A6A1VAZ7-F1
#
_entry.id   AF-A0A6A1VAZ7-F1
#
_cell.length_a   1.000
_cell.length_b   1.000
_cell.length_c   1.000
_cell.angle_alpha   90.00
_cell.angle_beta   90.00
_cell.angle_gamma   90.00
#
_symmetry.space_group_name_H-M   'P 1'
#
loop_
_entity.id
_entity.type
_entity.pdbx_description
1 polymer ?
#
loop_
_entity_poly.entity_id
_entity_poly.type
_entity_poly.pdbx_seq_one_letter_code
_entity_poly.pdbx_strand_id
1 'polypeptide(L)'
;MFRQQASAMRKENALSFLSCYRLLKDTPYEFPQDLMVCIRGTKWLRTRLGDYRVPSDCILYGPEWQSIAPITLLPFIDDSDNYYGKVIHEYTKELKSMGVVIDFKDGVDFVAAGLYFPGDPSCITPSNVLALLECFRILLQDRNYSFPDSVRTRISKKWLKTYDGYRPPDQCLLFDSKWGSYLKCTDGPFVDEGFYGSNISSYRKELKAIGVVVDVGNGCPLIASQLDFHLEFSSVVRLYNYLMAFNWEPNCEAAKRIWIPNGSEDGEWVSPGECVLRDKDGLFSSQLQVLEKHYEQQLLVFFSSAFHVKHTPSVDDYCELWKVWEGSGNQLSHADCCKFWVYVLKHWNAKTERTLADSLVKLPVGSDSDGILLSDKQDVFIADDLQLKDLFQRSSSQPIFVWYPERNLPSLPRTKLLEIYRKIGVRTISESVEREEASVVDVAELSQVNLKEILIKKGLVRLILGFLADPVMKMEAERRHEAVRGLLDMTILATNEPLHINYSLSLTSREIVKVKSSRTIRWDREASKFFAVKLDRSCGYKNIIEYATYFSEAISEGLLWENIDYIGALSELIKLGFMVEFNEEAVEFLMKSRNLQIFMEDEDFLASSFPSE
;
A
#
# COMPACT_ATOMS: atom_id res chain seq x y z
N MET A 1 6.44 26.59 82.27
CA MET A 1 6.87 27.89 81.71
C MET A 1 7.51 27.75 80.31
N PHE A 2 8.59 26.99 80.12
CA PHE A 2 9.25 26.84 78.80
C PHE A 2 8.29 26.44 77.66
N ARG A 3 7.49 25.38 77.85
CA ARG A 3 6.49 24.94 76.85
C ARG A 3 5.48 26.02 76.45
N GLN A 4 5.13 26.91 77.37
CA GLN A 4 4.13 27.96 77.13
C GLN A 4 4.69 29.16 76.37
N GLN A 5 6.02 29.36 76.38
CA GLN A 5 6.69 30.50 75.75
C GLN A 5 7.60 30.11 74.58
N ALA A 6 7.74 28.82 74.28
CA ALA A 6 8.64 28.29 73.24
C ALA A 6 8.41 28.94 71.87
N SER A 7 7.15 29.05 71.43
CA SER A 7 6.79 29.68 70.14
C SER A 7 6.86 31.21 70.14
N ALA A 8 7.03 31.84 71.30
CA ALA A 8 7.20 33.27 71.49
C ALA A 8 8.63 33.63 71.93
N MET A 9 9.57 32.68 71.82
CA MET A 9 10.94 32.86 72.25
C MET A 9 11.62 33.92 71.36
N ARG A 10 12.08 35.01 71.98
CA ARG A 10 12.85 36.05 71.30
C ARG A 10 14.30 35.61 71.10
N LYS A 11 14.99 36.21 70.13
CA LYS A 11 16.39 35.89 69.82
C LYS A 11 17.32 36.00 71.04
N GLU A 12 17.11 37.03 71.88
CA GLU A 12 17.96 37.27 73.06
C GLU A 12 17.82 36.14 74.08
N ASN A 13 16.59 35.62 74.25
CA ASN A 13 16.29 34.54 75.17
C ASN A 13 16.89 33.22 74.68
N ALA A 14 16.81 32.93 73.38
CA ALA A 14 17.40 31.74 72.77
C ALA A 14 18.93 31.74 72.89
N LEU A 15 19.59 32.87 72.59
CA LEU A 15 21.05 32.99 72.70
C LEU A 15 21.52 32.94 74.16
N SER A 16 20.80 33.61 75.07
CA SER A 16 21.08 33.53 76.52
C SER A 16 20.93 32.10 77.02
N PHE A 17 19.90 31.39 76.55
CA PHE A 17 19.70 29.98 76.87
C PHE A 17 20.87 29.09 76.40
N LEU A 18 21.31 29.25 75.15
CA LEU A 18 22.46 28.51 74.62
C LEU A 18 23.76 28.82 75.38
N SER A 19 23.97 30.08 75.78
CA SER A 19 25.08 30.50 76.64
C SER A 19 25.02 29.85 78.03
N CYS A 20 23.85 29.86 78.67
CA CYS A 20 23.65 29.16 79.95
C CYS A 20 23.90 27.66 79.83
N TYR A 21 23.41 27.03 78.75
CA TYR A 21 23.63 25.60 78.51
C TYR A 21 25.12 25.27 78.33
N ARG A 22 25.86 26.09 77.59
CA ARG A 22 27.33 25.98 77.47
C ARG A 22 28.01 26.04 78.83
N LEU A 23 27.70 27.07 79.63
CA LEU A 23 28.31 27.25 80.95
C LEU A 23 28.04 26.08 81.89
N LEU A 24 26.83 25.50 81.85
CA LEU A 24 26.48 24.36 82.69
C LEU A 24 27.17 23.06 82.25
N LYS A 25 27.41 22.88 80.95
CA LYS A 25 28.00 21.64 80.39
C LYS A 25 29.42 21.36 80.91
N ASP A 26 30.16 22.40 81.29
CA ASP A 26 31.53 22.29 81.81
C ASP A 26 31.60 22.26 83.36
N THR A 27 30.46 22.07 84.02
CA THR A 27 30.34 21.97 85.49
C THR A 27 29.90 20.57 85.94
N PRO A 28 30.10 20.19 87.22
CA PRO A 28 29.57 18.93 87.76
C PRO A 28 28.03 18.87 87.86
N TYR A 29 27.32 19.95 87.49
CA TYR A 29 25.86 19.99 87.51
C TYR A 29 25.29 19.51 86.18
N GLU A 30 24.59 18.38 86.18
CA GLU A 30 23.91 17.88 84.99
C GLU A 30 22.69 18.74 84.66
N PHE A 31 22.55 19.09 83.39
CA PHE A 31 21.35 19.77 82.91
C PHE A 31 20.13 18.83 83.08
N PRO A 32 19.02 19.25 83.72
CA PRO A 32 17.93 18.34 84.05
C PRO A 32 17.38 17.60 82.82
N GLN A 33 17.35 16.26 82.89
CA GLN A 33 16.95 15.42 81.76
C GLN A 33 15.53 15.71 81.27
N ASP A 34 14.60 15.97 82.19
CA ASP A 34 13.21 16.35 81.87
C ASP A 34 13.13 17.67 81.10
N LEU A 35 14.04 18.60 81.39
CA LEU A 35 14.13 19.88 80.69
C LEU A 35 14.73 19.67 79.29
N MET A 36 15.73 18.79 79.12
CA MET A 36 16.24 18.44 77.78
C MET A 36 15.18 17.80 76.90
N VAL A 37 14.38 16.86 77.43
CA VAL A 37 13.26 16.28 76.69
C VAL A 37 12.28 17.37 76.25
N CYS A 38 12.01 18.34 77.13
CA CYS A 38 11.18 19.49 76.82
C CYS A 38 11.79 20.37 75.70
N ILE A 39 13.09 20.69 75.76
CA ILE A 39 13.79 21.51 74.77
C ILE A 39 13.83 20.85 73.40
N ARG A 40 14.13 19.54 73.36
CA ARG A 40 14.16 18.77 72.12
C ARG A 40 12.77 18.58 71.52
N GLY A 41 11.74 18.50 72.36
CA GLY A 41 10.35 18.25 71.95
C GLY A 41 9.49 19.50 71.69
N THR A 42 10.02 20.72 71.82
CA THR A 42 9.26 21.96 71.64
C THR A 42 9.77 22.81 70.48
N LYS A 43 8.85 23.51 69.80
CA LYS A 43 9.17 24.38 68.67
C LYS A 43 9.62 25.76 69.17
N TRP A 44 10.93 26.01 69.17
CA TRP A 44 11.51 27.28 69.68
C TRP A 44 12.63 27.84 68.82
N LEU A 45 13.21 27.06 67.90
CA LEU A 45 14.21 27.56 66.96
C LEU A 45 13.53 28.13 65.73
N ARG A 46 13.79 29.40 65.42
CA ARG A 46 13.30 30.04 64.21
C ARG A 46 14.14 29.62 63.00
N THR A 47 13.48 29.31 61.89
CA THR A 47 14.15 29.00 60.62
C THR A 47 14.02 30.15 59.62
N ARG A 48 14.87 30.14 58.59
CA ARG A 48 14.79 31.06 57.44
C ARG A 48 13.49 30.94 56.66
N LEU A 49 12.70 29.87 56.86
CA LEU A 49 11.36 29.72 56.28
C LEU A 49 10.29 30.53 57.04
N GLY A 50 10.67 31.20 58.13
CA GLY A 50 9.79 32.06 58.92
C GLY A 50 8.96 31.33 59.99
N ASP A 51 9.16 30.01 60.13
CA ASP A 51 8.51 29.18 61.13
C ASP A 51 9.42 28.86 62.33
N TYR A 52 8.82 28.40 63.43
CA TYR A 52 9.53 27.86 64.59
C TYR A 52 9.44 26.34 64.58
N ARG A 53 10.57 25.65 64.77
CA ARG A 53 10.68 24.19 64.72
C ARG A 53 11.38 23.62 65.96
N VAL A 54 11.19 22.32 66.16
CA VAL A 54 11.95 21.55 67.16
C VAL A 54 13.40 21.46 66.69
N PRO A 55 14.38 21.36 67.60
CA PRO A 55 15.79 21.24 67.20
C PRO A 55 16.09 20.14 66.18
N SER A 56 15.46 18.96 66.29
CA SER A 56 15.62 17.87 65.33
C SER A 56 15.15 18.18 63.91
N ASP A 57 14.29 19.19 63.74
CA ASP A 57 13.73 19.62 62.46
C ASP A 57 14.42 20.90 61.93
N CYS A 58 15.58 21.25 62.49
CA CYS A 58 16.37 22.42 62.11
C CYS A 58 17.74 21.98 61.58
N ILE A 59 18.25 22.73 60.60
CA ILE A 59 19.59 22.56 60.05
C ILE A 59 20.43 23.81 60.38
N LEU A 60 21.64 23.63 60.89
CA LEU A 60 22.59 24.74 60.97
C LEU A 60 23.28 24.90 59.60
N TYR A 61 23.09 26.04 58.95
CA TYR A 61 23.65 26.26 57.62
C TYR A 61 25.19 26.24 57.64
N GLY A 62 25.81 25.50 56.73
CA GLY A 62 27.25 25.41 56.58
C GLY A 62 27.69 25.35 55.10
N PRO A 63 28.99 25.40 54.81
CA PRO A 63 29.51 25.40 53.44
C PRO A 63 29.04 24.20 52.59
N GLU A 64 28.90 23.02 53.19
CA GLU A 64 28.43 21.80 52.51
C GLU A 64 27.01 21.94 51.93
N TRP A 65 26.20 22.83 52.50
CA TRP A 65 24.82 23.07 52.09
C TRP A 65 24.70 24.07 50.93
N GLN A 66 25.79 24.79 50.60
CA GLN A 66 25.79 25.86 49.61
C GLN A 66 25.34 25.38 48.22
N SER A 67 25.78 24.18 47.82
CA SER A 67 25.42 23.61 46.52
C SER A 67 24.00 23.05 46.48
N ILE A 68 23.38 22.67 47.60
CA ILE A 68 22.01 22.12 47.57
C ILE A 68 20.93 23.17 47.85
N ALA A 69 21.27 24.24 48.56
CA ALA A 69 20.34 25.29 48.97
C ALA A 69 19.56 25.95 47.80
N PRO A 70 20.13 26.20 46.60
CA PRO A 70 19.39 26.82 45.50
C PRO A 70 18.25 25.97 44.93
N ILE A 71 18.25 24.65 45.17
CA ILE A 71 17.27 23.69 44.63
C ILE A 71 16.45 23.01 45.73
N THR A 72 16.47 23.55 46.95
CA THR A 72 15.76 23.00 48.11
C THR A 72 15.18 24.10 48.99
N LEU A 73 14.11 23.76 49.71
CA LEU A 73 13.54 24.55 50.81
C LEU A 73 13.84 23.83 52.11
N LEU A 74 15.00 24.15 52.70
CA LEU A 74 15.50 23.52 53.92
C LEU A 74 15.25 24.39 55.15
N PRO A 75 14.96 23.79 56.32
CA PRO A 75 14.71 24.51 57.57
C PRO A 75 16.01 24.98 58.23
N PHE A 76 16.79 25.80 57.51
CA PHE A 76 18.00 26.40 58.06
C PHE A 76 17.63 27.33 59.21
N ILE A 77 18.35 27.24 60.34
CA ILE A 77 18.23 28.21 61.44
C ILE A 77 18.45 29.63 60.88
N ASP A 78 17.63 30.58 61.32
CA ASP A 78 17.66 31.97 60.86
C ASP A 78 18.89 32.73 61.40
N ASP A 79 20.05 32.41 60.83
CA ASP A 79 21.35 33.05 61.08
C ASP A 79 21.54 34.36 60.28
N SER A 80 20.46 34.91 59.71
CA SER A 80 20.49 36.22 59.08
C SER A 80 20.68 37.31 60.12
N ASP A 81 21.26 38.45 59.71
CA ASP A 81 21.45 39.60 60.62
C ASP A 81 20.12 40.16 61.16
N ASN A 82 19.01 39.81 60.51
CA ASN A 82 17.67 40.20 60.93
C ASN A 82 17.13 39.39 62.13
N TYR A 83 17.74 38.25 62.47
CA TYR A 83 17.31 37.44 63.60
C TYR A 83 18.47 36.96 64.49
N TYR A 84 18.93 35.70 64.40
CA TYR A 84 19.98 35.21 65.32
C TYR A 84 21.37 35.75 64.95
N GLY A 85 21.60 36.14 63.69
CA GLY A 85 22.91 36.57 63.21
C GLY A 85 23.97 35.47 63.26
N LYS A 86 25.21 35.80 62.91
CA LYS A 86 26.30 34.81 62.84
C LYS A 86 26.75 34.25 64.19
N VAL A 87 26.42 34.91 65.30
CA VAL A 87 26.72 34.43 66.67
C VAL A 87 26.10 33.06 66.96
N ILE A 88 25.02 32.66 66.28
CA ILE A 88 24.41 31.34 66.46
C ILE A 88 25.37 30.19 66.12
N HIS A 89 26.31 30.42 65.21
CA HIS A 89 27.31 29.42 64.80
C HIS A 89 28.33 29.14 65.90
N GLU A 90 28.52 30.07 66.85
CA GLU A 90 29.36 29.81 68.02
C GLU A 90 28.81 28.64 68.84
N TYR A 91 27.48 28.41 68.83
CA TYR A 91 26.77 27.39 69.61
C TYR A 91 26.58 26.04 68.88
N THR A 92 27.42 25.74 67.88
CA THR A 92 27.29 24.52 67.07
C THR A 92 27.27 23.23 67.90
N LYS A 93 28.13 23.11 68.93
CA LYS A 93 28.20 21.90 69.78
C LYS A 93 26.94 21.71 70.62
N GLU A 94 26.40 22.81 71.11
CA GLU A 94 25.18 22.87 71.92
C GLU A 94 23.97 22.50 71.07
N LEU A 95 23.82 23.14 69.90
CA LEU A 95 22.77 22.87 68.93
C LEU A 95 22.79 21.41 68.47
N LYS A 96 23.98 20.86 68.15
CA LYS A 96 24.13 19.44 67.82
C LYS A 96 23.67 18.53 68.95
N SER A 97 24.04 18.85 70.19
CA SER A 97 23.59 18.08 71.36
C SER A 97 22.08 18.19 71.63
N MET A 98 21.41 19.20 71.09
CA MET A 98 19.95 19.36 71.16
C MET A 98 19.23 18.66 70.00
N GLY A 99 19.96 18.15 69.01
CA GLY A 99 19.40 17.42 67.86
C GLY A 99 19.39 18.21 66.55
N VAL A 100 19.90 19.44 66.52
CA VAL A 100 20.05 20.20 65.27
C VAL A 100 20.99 19.46 64.32
N VAL A 101 20.56 19.32 63.08
CA VAL A 101 21.36 18.72 62.01
C VAL A 101 22.48 19.67 61.63
N ILE A 102 23.72 19.21 61.77
CA ILE A 102 24.92 19.97 61.42
C ILE A 102 25.56 19.38 60.16
N ASP A 103 25.80 18.07 60.18
CA ASP A 103 26.53 17.35 59.13
C ASP A 103 25.60 17.05 57.95
N PHE A 104 26.08 17.23 56.72
CA PHE A 104 25.28 17.03 55.51
C PHE A 104 24.67 15.63 55.42
N LYS A 105 25.45 14.61 55.78
CA LYS A 105 25.03 13.19 55.76
C LYS A 105 23.84 12.91 56.66
N ASP A 106 23.72 13.63 57.77
CA ASP A 106 22.63 13.45 58.73
C ASP A 106 21.33 14.15 58.30
N GLY A 107 21.39 15.01 57.27
CA GLY A 107 20.24 15.78 56.78
C GLY A 107 19.82 15.49 55.34
N VAL A 108 20.28 14.39 54.75
CA VAL A 108 19.90 14.00 53.37
C VAL A 108 18.38 13.77 53.22
N ASP A 109 17.70 13.35 54.29
CA ASP A 109 16.23 13.21 54.30
C ASP A 109 15.53 14.56 54.17
N PHE A 110 16.08 15.62 54.79
CA PHE A 110 15.57 16.98 54.61
C PHE A 110 15.75 17.47 53.18
N VAL A 111 16.86 17.11 52.52
CA VAL A 111 17.09 17.43 51.10
C VAL A 111 16.00 16.80 50.24
N ALA A 112 15.79 15.49 50.37
CA ALA A 112 14.77 14.77 49.58
C ALA A 112 13.37 15.33 49.81
N ALA A 113 12.96 15.55 51.07
CA ALA A 113 11.66 16.12 51.43
C ALA A 113 11.54 17.62 51.09
N GLY A 114 12.66 18.32 50.98
CA GLY A 114 12.76 19.76 50.73
C GLY A 114 12.96 20.12 49.26
N LEU A 115 13.06 19.16 48.32
CA LEU A 115 13.34 19.47 46.91
C LEU A 115 12.38 20.51 46.33
N TYR A 116 12.95 21.55 45.74
CA TYR A 116 12.22 22.65 45.12
C TYR A 116 13.07 23.25 44.00
N PHE A 117 12.88 22.73 42.79
CA PHE A 117 13.57 23.25 41.61
C PHE A 117 13.06 24.64 41.23
N PRO A 118 13.95 25.57 40.81
CA PRO A 118 13.56 26.88 40.29
C PRO A 118 12.68 26.73 39.04
N GLY A 119 11.84 27.73 38.77
CA GLY A 119 10.97 27.74 37.60
C GLY A 119 11.74 27.79 36.27
N ASP A 120 12.87 28.50 36.26
CA ASP A 120 13.84 28.47 35.16
C ASP A 120 14.96 27.46 35.49
N PRO A 121 15.07 26.34 34.76
CA PRO A 121 16.11 25.34 35.01
C PRO A 121 17.52 25.83 34.64
N SER A 122 17.67 26.92 33.89
CA SER A 122 18.98 27.51 33.58
C SER A 122 19.74 28.00 34.83
N CYS A 123 19.00 28.27 35.92
CA CYS A 123 19.55 28.65 37.22
C CYS A 123 20.18 27.47 37.97
N ILE A 124 20.00 26.23 37.49
CA ILE A 124 20.53 25.02 38.13
C ILE A 124 21.95 24.77 37.59
N THR A 125 22.93 24.94 38.46
CA THR A 125 24.35 24.72 38.13
C THR A 125 24.72 23.24 38.17
N PRO A 126 25.82 22.82 37.51
CA PRO A 126 26.35 21.46 37.62
C PRO A 126 26.58 21.03 39.06
N SER A 127 27.13 21.92 39.89
CA SER A 127 27.38 21.68 41.31
C SER A 127 26.10 21.39 42.10
N ASN A 128 24.96 22.00 41.74
CA ASN A 128 23.69 21.72 42.42
C ASN A 128 23.23 20.28 42.14
N VAL A 129 23.32 19.84 40.88
CA VAL A 129 22.94 18.48 40.48
C VAL A 129 23.87 17.44 41.08
N LEU A 130 25.19 17.67 41.05
CA LEU A 130 26.15 16.72 41.64
C LEU A 130 25.96 16.59 43.17
N ALA A 131 25.67 17.70 43.88
CA ALA A 131 25.33 17.64 45.30
C ALA A 131 24.03 16.87 45.55
N LEU A 132 23.02 17.02 44.69
CA LEU A 132 21.77 16.26 44.78
C LEU A 132 21.99 14.76 44.55
N LEU A 133 22.82 14.40 43.56
CA LEU A 133 23.15 13.00 43.29
C LEU A 133 23.96 12.39 44.43
N GLU A 134 24.82 13.16 45.10
CA GLU A 134 25.50 12.71 46.31
C GLU A 134 24.52 12.49 47.48
N CYS A 135 23.51 13.35 47.67
CA CYS A 135 22.41 13.07 48.60
C CYS A 135 21.72 11.74 48.30
N PHE A 136 21.36 11.52 47.02
CA PHE A 136 20.71 10.28 46.61
C PHE A 136 21.63 9.07 46.80
N ARG A 137 22.93 9.21 46.56
CA ARG A 137 23.91 8.15 46.84
C ARG A 137 23.88 7.74 48.31
N ILE A 138 23.88 8.71 49.23
CA ILE A 138 23.82 8.44 50.67
C ILE A 138 22.50 7.76 51.04
N LEU A 139 21.36 8.27 50.56
CA LEU A 139 20.04 7.69 50.83
C LEU A 139 19.94 6.24 50.32
N LEU A 140 20.47 5.98 49.13
CA LEU A 140 20.46 4.66 48.50
C LEU A 140 21.48 3.67 49.09
N GLN A 141 22.31 4.08 50.06
CA GLN A 141 23.13 3.13 50.83
C GLN A 141 22.26 2.25 51.74
N ASP A 142 21.12 2.75 52.22
CA ASP A 142 20.12 1.94 52.87
C ASP A 142 19.35 1.11 51.83
N ARG A 143 19.48 -0.21 51.91
CA ARG A 143 18.84 -1.15 50.98
C ARG A 143 17.31 -1.11 51.03
N ASN A 144 16.74 -0.63 52.13
CA ASN A 144 15.29 -0.52 52.30
C ASN A 144 14.76 0.86 51.87
N TYR A 145 15.64 1.80 51.54
CA TYR A 145 15.21 3.13 51.14
C TYR A 145 14.60 3.11 49.75
N SER A 146 13.43 3.73 49.64
CA SER A 146 12.78 4.01 48.37
C SER A 146 12.24 5.44 48.41
N PHE A 147 12.35 6.16 47.29
CA PHE A 147 11.84 7.52 47.22
C PHE A 147 10.33 7.53 47.44
N PRO A 148 9.81 8.27 48.44
CA PRO A 148 8.38 8.48 48.62
C PRO A 148 7.76 9.15 47.38
N ASP A 149 6.47 8.93 47.13
CA ASP A 149 5.77 9.49 45.96
C ASP A 149 5.84 11.03 45.89
N SER A 150 5.84 11.69 47.05
CA SER A 150 6.01 13.14 47.16
C SER A 150 7.38 13.62 46.64
N VAL A 151 8.42 12.83 46.84
CA VAL A 151 9.78 13.09 46.35
C VAL A 151 9.87 12.76 44.86
N ARG A 152 9.31 11.63 44.42
CA ARG A 152 9.25 11.25 42.99
C ARG A 152 8.57 12.32 42.14
N THR A 153 7.45 12.86 42.62
CA THR A 153 6.73 13.95 41.95
C THR A 153 7.60 15.19 41.77
N ARG A 154 8.45 15.51 42.75
CA ARG A 154 9.38 16.66 42.65
C ARG A 154 10.53 16.39 41.69
N ILE A 155 11.08 15.17 41.72
CA ILE A 155 12.15 14.71 40.83
C ILE A 155 11.70 14.70 39.36
N SER A 156 10.43 14.39 39.10
CA SER A 156 9.85 14.32 37.74
C SER A 156 9.73 15.67 37.03
N LYS A 157 10.19 16.77 37.65
CA LYS A 157 10.25 18.09 37.01
C LYS A 157 11.37 18.17 35.96
N LYS A 158 11.27 19.15 35.07
CA LYS A 158 12.27 19.45 34.04
C LYS A 158 13.47 20.19 34.65
N TRP A 159 14.55 19.47 35.00
CA TRP A 159 15.74 20.08 35.63
C TRP A 159 17.07 19.49 35.18
N LEU A 160 17.09 18.31 34.56
CA LEU A 160 18.34 17.66 34.12
C LEU A 160 18.71 18.14 32.71
N LYS A 161 19.93 18.66 32.54
CA LYS A 161 20.43 19.16 31.25
C LYS A 161 20.84 17.99 30.36
N THR A 162 20.38 18.03 29.13
CA THR A 162 20.74 17.10 28.05
C THR A 162 21.26 17.90 26.85
N TYR A 163 21.86 17.19 25.89
CA TYR A 163 22.21 17.78 24.58
C TYR A 163 20.97 18.31 23.84
N ASP A 164 19.78 17.84 24.21
CA ASP A 164 18.49 18.26 23.68
C ASP A 164 17.65 19.01 24.76
N GLY A 165 18.29 20.02 25.36
CA GLY A 165 17.66 20.90 26.35
C GLY A 165 17.52 20.29 27.75
N TYR A 166 16.81 20.98 28.64
CA TYR A 166 16.50 20.44 29.97
C TYR A 166 15.33 19.44 29.88
N ARG A 167 15.37 18.33 30.61
CA ARG A 167 14.33 17.29 30.58
C ARG A 167 14.08 16.71 31.98
N PRO A 168 12.90 16.13 32.22
CA PRO A 168 12.67 15.24 33.36
C PRO A 168 13.62 14.03 33.31
N PRO A 169 14.09 13.51 34.46
CA PRO A 169 15.05 12.40 34.47
C PRO A 169 14.59 11.14 33.72
N ASP A 170 13.30 10.81 33.76
CA ASP A 170 12.69 9.68 33.03
C ASP A 170 12.63 9.88 31.51
N GLN A 171 12.97 11.07 31.02
CA GLN A 171 13.12 11.40 29.61
C GLN A 171 14.58 11.62 29.20
N CYS A 172 15.53 11.18 30.02
CA CYS A 172 16.96 11.34 29.78
C CYS A 172 17.65 9.98 29.57
N LEU A 173 18.74 10.00 28.80
CA LEU A 173 19.62 8.86 28.56
C LEU A 173 21.00 9.14 29.17
N LEU A 174 21.64 8.14 29.77
CA LEU A 174 23.04 8.27 30.19
C LEU A 174 23.94 7.64 29.12
N PHE A 175 24.76 8.46 28.47
CA PHE A 175 25.67 8.00 27.42
C PHE A 175 26.83 7.19 28.01
N ASP A 176 27.22 6.11 27.32
CA ASP A 176 28.37 5.28 27.68
C ASP A 176 28.96 4.62 26.42
N SER A 177 30.02 3.84 26.59
CA SER A 177 30.68 3.15 25.46
C SER A 177 29.76 2.20 24.68
N LYS A 178 28.72 1.64 25.30
CA LYS A 178 27.73 0.77 24.62
C LYS A 178 26.78 1.59 23.76
N TRP A 179 26.46 2.81 24.17
CA TRP A 179 25.71 3.74 23.31
C TRP A 179 26.56 4.19 22.12
N GLY A 180 27.84 4.46 22.35
CA GLY A 180 28.79 4.92 21.32
C GLY A 180 29.00 3.97 20.14
N SER A 181 28.66 2.67 20.27
CA SER A 181 28.68 1.74 19.13
C SER A 181 27.49 1.90 18.17
N TYR A 182 26.46 2.65 18.56
CA TYR A 182 25.24 2.84 17.78
C TYR A 182 24.93 4.32 17.50
N LEU A 183 25.10 5.18 18.50
CA LEU A 183 24.62 6.56 18.52
C LEU A 183 25.71 7.54 18.96
N LYS A 184 25.56 8.79 18.54
CA LYS A 184 26.29 9.95 19.08
C LYS A 184 25.51 10.54 20.25
N CYS A 185 26.20 11.31 21.11
CA CYS A 185 25.54 11.99 22.23
C CYS A 185 24.52 13.06 21.79
N THR A 186 24.59 13.53 20.54
CA THR A 186 23.63 14.48 19.94
C THR A 186 22.41 13.81 19.32
N ASP A 187 22.37 12.48 19.24
CA ASP A 187 21.29 11.75 18.56
C ASP A 187 20.02 11.62 19.40
N GLY A 188 20.08 11.96 20.67
CA GLY A 188 18.92 11.92 21.56
C GLY A 188 19.13 12.71 22.85
N PRO A 189 18.22 12.57 23.83
CA PRO A 189 18.25 13.33 25.08
C PRO A 189 19.29 12.79 26.06
N PHE A 190 20.54 12.66 25.62
CA PHE A 190 21.64 12.23 26.46
C PHE A 190 22.02 13.34 27.45
N VAL A 191 22.23 12.96 28.72
CA VAL A 191 22.73 13.86 29.75
C VAL A 191 24.01 14.54 29.27
N ASP A 192 24.05 15.87 29.40
CA ASP A 192 25.12 16.70 28.85
C ASP A 192 26.39 16.58 29.71
N GLU A 193 27.24 15.61 29.38
CA GLU A 193 28.53 15.43 30.05
C GLU A 193 29.48 16.62 29.86
N GLY A 194 29.30 17.40 28.78
CA GLY A 194 30.05 18.64 28.57
C GLY A 194 29.70 19.72 29.60
N PHE A 195 28.42 19.78 29.99
CA PHE A 195 27.93 20.68 31.04
C PHE A 195 28.25 20.17 32.45
N TYR A 196 28.03 18.88 32.73
CA TYR A 196 28.20 18.32 34.08
C TYR A 196 29.63 17.86 34.41
N GLY A 197 30.47 17.67 33.40
CA GLY A 197 31.77 17.01 33.52
C GLY A 197 31.65 15.49 33.64
N SER A 198 32.77 14.78 33.42
CA SER A 198 32.83 13.31 33.42
C SER A 198 32.46 12.65 34.76
N ASN A 199 32.40 13.43 35.85
CA ASN A 199 31.98 12.94 37.16
C ASN A 199 30.52 12.49 37.18
N ILE A 200 29.66 13.02 36.29
CA ILE A 200 28.23 12.67 36.25
C ILE A 200 28.01 11.18 36.01
N SER A 201 28.85 10.55 35.19
CA SER A 201 28.75 9.13 34.83
C SER A 201 29.07 8.22 36.02
N SER A 202 29.78 8.71 37.05
CA SER A 202 30.00 7.98 38.31
C SER A 202 28.71 7.80 39.13
N TYR A 203 27.68 8.60 38.87
CA TYR A 203 26.38 8.54 39.54
C TYR A 203 25.35 7.66 38.80
N ARG A 204 25.82 6.66 38.04
CA ARG A 204 24.96 5.79 37.22
C ARG A 204 23.82 5.14 38.02
N LYS A 205 24.06 4.72 39.27
CA LYS A 205 23.05 4.04 40.10
C LYS A 205 21.96 5.02 40.54
N GLU A 206 22.38 6.22 40.92
CA GLU A 206 21.55 7.31 41.39
C GLU A 206 20.68 7.85 40.25
N LEU A 207 21.30 8.10 39.08
CA LEU A 207 20.61 8.49 37.86
C LEU A 207 19.56 7.45 37.44
N LYS A 208 19.90 6.15 37.49
CA LYS A 208 18.94 5.07 37.25
C LYS A 208 17.79 5.07 38.26
N ALA A 209 18.07 5.31 39.54
CA ALA A 209 17.06 5.30 40.59
C ALA A 209 16.02 6.43 40.46
N ILE A 210 16.41 7.54 39.84
CA ILE A 210 15.52 8.69 39.57
C ILE A 210 14.84 8.65 38.19
N GLY A 211 15.11 7.62 37.37
CA GLY A 211 14.41 7.37 36.11
C GLY A 211 15.26 7.47 34.85
N VAL A 212 16.52 7.94 34.93
CA VAL A 212 17.38 8.04 33.74
C VAL A 212 17.62 6.66 33.15
N VAL A 213 17.43 6.55 31.83
CA VAL A 213 17.65 5.30 31.10
C VAL A 213 19.15 5.12 30.89
N VAL A 214 19.72 4.12 31.57
CA VAL A 214 21.16 3.84 31.54
C VAL A 214 21.51 2.58 30.74
N ASP A 215 20.51 1.76 30.40
CA ASP A 215 20.70 0.49 29.72
C ASP A 215 20.31 0.64 28.25
N VAL A 216 21.24 0.33 27.35
CA VAL A 216 21.11 0.59 25.90
C VAL A 216 19.82 0.06 25.29
N GLY A 217 19.41 -1.17 25.61
CA GLY A 217 18.18 -1.75 25.05
C GLY A 217 16.88 -1.09 25.51
N ASN A 218 16.89 -0.27 26.55
CA ASN A 218 15.69 0.38 27.09
C ASN A 218 15.46 1.79 26.53
N GLY A 219 16.37 2.34 25.72
CA GLY A 219 16.23 3.72 25.22
C GLY A 219 15.46 3.87 23.92
N CYS A 220 15.02 2.78 23.27
CA CYS A 220 14.30 2.85 22.00
C CYS A 220 13.09 3.81 22.03
N PRO A 221 12.23 3.85 23.07
CA PRO A 221 11.13 4.82 23.11
C PRO A 221 11.60 6.28 23.07
N LEU A 222 12.68 6.60 23.79
CA LEU A 222 13.23 7.96 23.81
C LEU A 222 13.91 8.31 22.49
N ILE A 223 14.68 7.38 21.90
CA ILE A 223 15.32 7.61 20.60
C ILE A 223 14.30 7.71 19.46
N ALA A 224 13.26 6.88 19.47
CA ALA A 224 12.18 6.95 18.49
C ALA A 224 11.44 8.30 18.55
N SER A 225 11.21 8.83 19.76
CA SER A 225 10.61 10.16 19.94
C SER A 225 11.47 11.32 19.39
N GLN A 226 12.74 11.06 19.07
CA GLN A 226 13.68 12.05 18.55
C GLN A 226 13.75 12.07 17.02
N LEU A 227 13.20 11.05 16.35
CA LEU A 227 13.24 10.94 14.89
C LEU A 227 12.73 12.22 14.20
N ASP A 228 11.60 12.75 14.65
CA ASP A 228 10.96 13.96 14.07
C ASP A 228 11.79 15.25 14.22
N PHE A 229 12.80 15.27 15.10
CA PHE A 229 13.64 16.44 15.36
C PHE A 229 14.96 16.43 14.57
N HIS A 230 15.29 15.32 13.90
CA HIS A 230 16.48 15.20 13.06
C HIS A 230 16.14 15.46 11.59
N LEU A 231 16.83 16.42 10.97
CA LEU A 231 16.67 16.75 9.54
C LEU A 231 17.77 16.12 8.66
N GLU A 232 18.89 15.73 9.26
CA GLU A 232 20.02 15.15 8.53
C GLU A 232 19.78 13.66 8.26
N PHE A 233 19.82 13.28 6.98
CA PHE A 233 19.58 11.89 6.56
C PHE A 233 20.51 10.89 7.26
N SER A 234 21.80 11.24 7.43
CA SER A 234 22.78 10.36 8.08
C SER A 234 22.45 10.08 9.56
N SER A 235 21.83 11.04 10.23
CA SER A 235 21.40 10.93 11.62
C SER A 235 20.14 10.08 11.71
N VAL A 236 19.14 10.32 10.87
CA VAL A 236 17.92 9.49 10.78
C VAL A 236 18.26 8.01 10.51
N VAL A 237 19.15 7.73 9.56
CA VAL A 237 19.62 6.37 9.25
C VAL A 237 20.30 5.71 10.47
N ARG A 238 21.12 6.47 11.20
CA ARG A 238 21.78 5.97 12.43
C ARG A 238 20.78 5.63 13.52
N LEU A 239 19.75 6.46 13.71
CA LEU A 239 18.65 6.19 14.63
C LEU A 239 17.87 4.93 14.22
N TYR A 240 17.52 4.78 12.95
CA TYR A 240 16.85 3.56 12.47
C TYR A 240 17.70 2.31 12.67
N ASN A 241 19.00 2.37 12.40
CA ASN A 241 19.91 1.23 12.64
C ASN A 241 19.94 0.83 14.12
N TYR A 242 19.94 1.81 15.03
CA TYR A 242 19.82 1.54 16.46
C TYR A 242 18.47 0.89 16.80
N LEU A 243 17.35 1.44 16.32
CA LEU A 243 16.01 0.88 16.57
C LEU A 243 15.88 -0.55 16.03
N MET A 244 16.43 -0.80 14.83
CA MET A 244 16.53 -2.12 14.22
C MET A 244 17.34 -3.10 15.08
N ALA A 245 18.50 -2.68 15.59
CA ALA A 245 19.38 -3.54 16.39
C ALA A 245 18.71 -4.06 17.68
N PHE A 246 17.69 -3.35 18.17
CA PHE A 246 16.93 -3.71 19.36
C PHE A 246 15.51 -4.20 19.06
N ASN A 247 15.19 -4.51 17.79
CA ASN A 247 13.86 -4.96 17.34
C ASN A 247 12.73 -4.06 17.83
N TRP A 248 12.94 -2.74 17.80
CA TRP A 248 11.92 -1.81 18.24
C TRP A 248 10.78 -1.72 17.23
N GLU A 249 9.55 -1.66 17.73
CA GLU A 249 8.35 -1.48 16.93
C GLU A 249 7.56 -0.25 17.41
N PRO A 250 6.99 0.55 16.48
CA PRO A 250 6.13 1.68 16.83
C PRO A 250 4.89 1.25 17.62
N ASN A 251 4.61 1.97 18.70
CA ASN A 251 3.49 1.67 19.59
C ASN A 251 2.13 2.23 19.12
N CYS A 252 2.12 3.14 18.14
CA CYS A 252 0.91 3.73 17.57
C CYS A 252 1.12 4.14 16.11
N GLU A 253 0.01 4.34 15.36
CA GLU A 253 0.06 4.74 13.95
C GLU A 253 0.74 6.09 13.72
N ALA A 254 0.59 7.06 14.64
CA ALA A 254 1.27 8.36 14.52
C ALA A 254 2.80 8.26 14.60
N ALA A 255 3.32 7.25 15.30
CA ALA A 255 4.75 6.96 15.39
C ALA A 255 5.26 6.15 14.17
N LYS A 256 4.36 5.60 13.36
CA LYS A 256 4.69 4.93 12.10
C LYS A 256 4.82 5.97 11.00
N ARG A 257 5.92 6.71 11.00
CA ARG A 257 6.29 7.61 9.90
C ARG A 257 7.67 7.22 9.39
N ILE A 258 7.88 7.37 8.09
CA ILE A 258 9.14 7.04 7.44
C ILE A 258 9.68 8.31 6.80
N TRP A 259 10.97 8.55 6.97
CA TRP A 259 11.62 9.72 6.41
C TRP A 259 11.99 9.45 4.95
N ILE A 260 11.67 10.37 4.05
CA ILE A 260 12.06 10.33 2.65
C ILE A 260 12.99 11.51 2.40
N PRO A 261 14.29 11.26 2.14
CA PRO A 261 15.24 12.35 1.95
C PRO A 261 15.03 13.06 0.62
N ASN A 262 15.06 14.39 0.65
CA ASN A 262 15.14 15.27 -0.51
C ASN A 262 16.51 16.00 -0.50
N GLY A 263 17.57 15.26 -0.84
CA GLY A 263 18.94 15.72 -0.65
C GLY A 263 19.50 15.32 0.72
N SER A 264 20.48 16.07 1.24
CA SER A 264 21.20 15.71 2.49
C SER A 264 20.61 16.34 3.76
N GLU A 265 19.97 17.50 3.63
CA GLU A 265 19.51 18.33 4.76
C GLU A 265 18.00 18.58 4.77
N ASP A 266 17.27 18.01 3.82
CA ASP A 266 15.82 18.20 3.67
C ASP A 266 15.15 16.86 3.34
N GLY A 267 13.84 16.79 3.57
CA GLY A 267 13.04 15.59 3.37
C GLY A 267 11.64 15.71 3.96
N GLU A 268 10.86 14.65 3.79
CA GLU A 268 9.49 14.58 4.25
C GLU A 268 9.21 13.31 5.04
N TRP A 269 8.32 13.43 6.02
CA TRP A 269 7.84 12.31 6.82
C TRP A 269 6.51 11.80 6.27
N VAL A 270 6.53 10.64 5.63
CA VAL A 270 5.38 10.00 4.98
C VAL A 270 4.84 8.83 5.79
N SER A 271 3.60 8.43 5.50
CA SER A 271 3.03 7.23 6.10
C SER A 271 3.56 5.94 5.44
N PRO A 272 3.62 4.80 6.16
CA PRO A 272 3.99 3.51 5.59
C PRO A 272 3.09 3.07 4.44
N GLY A 273 1.83 3.52 4.41
CA GLY A 273 0.87 3.21 3.36
C GLY A 273 1.21 3.86 2.01
N GLU A 274 1.95 4.96 2.05
CA GLU A 274 2.47 5.68 0.87
C GLU A 274 3.83 5.12 0.40
N CYS A 275 4.36 4.10 1.09
CA CYS A 275 5.66 3.52 0.82
C CYS A 275 5.56 2.10 0.25
N VAL A 276 6.52 1.77 -0.61
CA VAL A 276 6.82 0.38 -0.99
C VAL A 276 8.32 0.14 -0.88
N LEU A 277 8.73 -1.07 -0.52
CA LEU A 277 10.16 -1.37 -0.48
C LEU A 277 10.76 -1.32 -1.88
N ARG A 278 10.09 -1.94 -2.87
CA ARG A 278 10.60 -2.08 -4.23
C ARG A 278 9.50 -1.89 -5.27
N ASP A 279 9.82 -1.15 -6.32
CA ASP A 279 9.03 -1.06 -7.54
C ASP A 279 9.90 -1.50 -8.72
N LYS A 280 9.82 -2.80 -9.04
CA LYS A 280 10.65 -3.39 -10.12
C LYS A 280 10.27 -2.89 -11.50
N ASP A 281 9.02 -2.49 -11.69
CA ASP A 281 8.47 -2.09 -12.98
C ASP A 281 8.61 -0.57 -13.20
N GLY A 282 8.85 0.20 -12.12
CA GLY A 282 9.07 1.64 -12.14
C GLY A 282 7.81 2.42 -12.53
N LEU A 283 6.63 1.85 -12.26
CA LEU A 283 5.34 2.43 -12.61
C LEU A 283 4.81 3.39 -11.54
N PHE A 284 5.26 3.26 -10.30
CA PHE A 284 4.67 3.93 -9.14
C PHE A 284 5.51 5.08 -8.62
N SER A 285 6.62 5.42 -9.26
CA SER A 285 7.55 6.43 -8.75
C SER A 285 6.94 7.83 -8.55
N SER A 286 5.78 8.11 -9.15
CA SER A 286 5.03 9.36 -8.96
C SER A 286 3.91 9.28 -7.91
N GLN A 287 3.56 8.07 -7.44
CA GLN A 287 2.44 7.84 -6.50
C GLN A 287 2.89 7.24 -5.16
N LEU A 288 3.96 6.43 -5.17
CA LEU A 288 4.48 5.73 -4.01
C LEU A 288 5.97 6.00 -3.83
N GLN A 289 6.37 6.09 -2.57
CA GLN A 289 7.77 6.27 -2.18
C GLN A 289 8.49 4.93 -2.17
N VAL A 290 9.49 4.77 -3.05
CA VAL A 290 10.24 3.51 -3.22
C VAL A 290 11.47 3.53 -2.31
N LEU A 291 11.41 2.82 -1.18
CA LEU A 291 12.43 2.91 -0.13
C LEU A 291 13.80 2.34 -0.54
N GLU A 292 13.86 1.37 -1.47
CA GLU A 292 15.12 0.82 -2.01
C GLU A 292 16.01 1.89 -2.68
N LYS A 293 15.44 3.03 -3.09
CA LYS A 293 16.22 4.15 -3.64
C LYS A 293 17.02 4.90 -2.58
N HIS A 294 16.61 4.81 -1.32
CA HIS A 294 17.13 5.65 -0.23
C HIS A 294 17.84 4.83 0.86
N TYR A 295 17.36 3.62 1.14
CA TYR A 295 17.79 2.82 2.28
C TYR A 295 18.45 1.50 1.87
N GLU A 296 19.41 1.07 2.68
CA GLU A 296 20.07 -0.22 2.51
C GLU A 296 19.15 -1.40 2.83
N GLN A 297 19.47 -2.57 2.30
CA GLN A 297 18.66 -3.78 2.38
C GLN A 297 18.26 -4.18 3.82
N GLN A 298 19.13 -3.94 4.81
CA GLN A 298 18.84 -4.28 6.21
C GLN A 298 17.70 -3.41 6.76
N LEU A 299 17.72 -2.11 6.47
CA LEU A 299 16.66 -1.19 6.87
C LEU A 299 15.34 -1.46 6.12
N LEU A 300 15.40 -1.93 4.86
CA LEU A 300 14.18 -2.36 4.15
C LEU A 300 13.48 -3.52 4.87
N VAL A 301 14.25 -4.49 5.39
CA VAL A 301 13.68 -5.59 6.20
C VAL A 301 13.04 -5.05 7.46
N PHE A 302 13.70 -4.10 8.14
CA PHE A 302 13.16 -3.44 9.33
C PHE A 302 11.87 -2.67 9.05
N PHE A 303 11.78 -1.90 7.96
CA PHE A 303 10.54 -1.21 7.59
C PHE A 303 9.39 -2.18 7.27
N SER A 304 9.70 -3.34 6.68
CA SER A 304 8.69 -4.35 6.44
C SER A 304 8.21 -5.01 7.74
N SER A 305 9.11 -5.33 8.67
CA SER A 305 8.76 -6.00 9.91
C SER A 305 8.07 -5.07 10.91
N ALA A 306 8.69 -3.91 11.20
CA ALA A 306 8.24 -3.01 12.27
C ALA A 306 7.17 -2.01 11.82
N PHE A 307 7.23 -1.53 10.57
CA PHE A 307 6.29 -0.54 10.04
C PHE A 307 5.24 -1.15 9.10
N HIS A 308 5.34 -2.45 8.80
CA HIS A 308 4.45 -3.17 7.88
C HIS A 308 4.40 -2.58 6.47
N VAL A 309 5.51 -2.00 6.00
CA VAL A 309 5.63 -1.50 4.63
C VAL A 309 5.53 -2.65 3.64
N LYS A 310 4.71 -2.48 2.59
CA LYS A 310 4.52 -3.48 1.54
C LYS A 310 5.83 -3.72 0.78
N HIS A 311 6.17 -4.98 0.52
CA HIS A 311 7.37 -5.34 -0.26
C HIS A 311 7.32 -4.83 -1.71
N THR A 312 6.16 -4.98 -2.36
CA THR A 312 5.90 -4.55 -3.73
C THR A 312 4.47 -4.00 -3.81
N PRO A 313 4.15 -3.17 -4.81
CA PRO A 313 2.78 -2.75 -5.06
C PRO A 313 1.84 -3.96 -5.20
N SER A 314 0.64 -3.82 -4.64
CA SER A 314 -0.44 -4.80 -4.66
C SER A 314 -1.36 -4.61 -5.87
N VAL A 315 -2.25 -5.57 -6.12
CA VAL A 315 -3.26 -5.47 -7.18
C VAL A 315 -4.11 -4.21 -7.01
N ASP A 316 -4.47 -3.86 -5.77
CA ASP A 316 -5.26 -2.66 -5.48
C ASP A 316 -4.48 -1.38 -5.83
N ASP A 317 -3.18 -1.33 -5.56
CA ASP A 317 -2.33 -0.20 -5.96
C ASP A 317 -2.28 -0.07 -7.50
N TYR A 318 -2.18 -1.20 -8.23
CA TYR A 318 -2.26 -1.23 -9.70
C TYR A 318 -3.62 -0.76 -10.23
N CYS A 319 -4.73 -1.09 -9.56
CA CYS A 319 -6.06 -0.58 -9.91
C CYS A 319 -6.16 0.94 -9.72
N GLU A 320 -5.63 1.48 -8.63
CA GLU A 320 -5.59 2.94 -8.39
C GLU A 320 -4.70 3.65 -9.43
N LEU A 321 -3.55 3.06 -9.77
CA LEU A 321 -2.70 3.55 -10.87
C LEU A 321 -3.49 3.61 -12.19
N TRP A 322 -4.26 2.57 -12.50
CA TRP A 322 -5.07 2.53 -13.72
C TRP A 322 -6.14 3.63 -13.73
N LYS A 323 -6.85 3.85 -12.61
CA LYS A 323 -7.83 4.94 -12.49
C LYS A 323 -7.22 6.32 -12.74
N VAL A 324 -5.98 6.54 -12.29
CA VAL A 324 -5.25 7.78 -12.58
C VAL A 324 -4.99 7.92 -14.08
N TRP A 325 -4.62 6.83 -14.78
CA TRP A 325 -4.48 6.84 -16.24
C TRP A 325 -5.80 7.14 -16.95
N GLU A 326 -6.90 6.52 -16.52
CA GLU A 326 -8.25 6.75 -17.06
C GLU A 326 -8.71 8.21 -16.91
N GLY A 327 -8.38 8.86 -15.79
CA GLY A 327 -8.74 10.25 -15.51
C GLY A 327 -7.82 11.29 -16.16
N SER A 328 -6.58 10.93 -16.51
CA SER A 328 -5.59 11.87 -17.04
C SER A 328 -5.86 12.36 -18.46
N GLY A 329 -6.64 11.61 -19.24
CA GLY A 329 -6.90 11.91 -20.67
C GLY A 329 -5.68 11.84 -21.59
N ASN A 330 -4.50 11.47 -21.08
CA ASN A 330 -3.26 11.37 -21.84
C ASN A 330 -3.13 9.99 -22.51
N GLN A 331 -2.36 9.93 -23.59
CA GLN A 331 -2.00 8.65 -24.23
C GLN A 331 -1.07 7.84 -23.32
N LEU A 332 -1.42 6.57 -23.09
CA LEU A 332 -0.61 5.64 -22.32
C LEU A 332 0.53 5.10 -23.19
N SER A 333 1.73 5.01 -22.62
CA SER A 333 2.88 4.46 -23.36
C SER A 333 2.73 2.93 -23.55
N HIS A 334 3.21 2.41 -24.68
CA HIS A 334 3.24 0.96 -24.91
C HIS A 334 4.04 0.21 -23.83
N ALA A 335 5.12 0.82 -23.34
CA ALA A 335 5.97 0.22 -22.31
C ALA A 335 5.24 0.09 -20.96
N ASP A 336 4.53 1.12 -20.53
CA ASP A 336 3.84 1.12 -19.23
C ASP A 336 2.59 0.23 -19.25
N CYS A 337 1.85 0.24 -20.36
CA CYS A 337 0.76 -0.71 -20.58
C CYS A 337 1.26 -2.17 -20.55
N CYS A 338 2.40 -2.46 -21.20
CA CYS A 338 3.02 -3.79 -21.14
C CYS A 338 3.35 -4.19 -19.71
N LYS A 339 4.00 -3.32 -18.94
CA LYS A 339 4.38 -3.60 -17.54
C LYS A 339 3.15 -3.91 -16.68
N PHE A 340 2.07 -3.13 -16.83
CA PHE A 340 0.80 -3.37 -16.15
C PHE A 340 0.27 -4.78 -16.42
N TRP A 341 0.11 -5.15 -17.70
CA TRP A 341 -0.43 -6.46 -18.06
C TRP A 341 0.49 -7.62 -17.70
N VAL A 342 1.82 -7.42 -17.74
CA VAL A 342 2.79 -8.41 -17.26
C VAL A 342 2.61 -8.66 -15.76
N TYR A 343 2.38 -7.61 -14.96
CA TYR A 343 2.09 -7.76 -13.54
C TYR A 343 0.77 -8.51 -13.31
N VAL A 344 -0.31 -8.08 -13.98
CA VAL A 344 -1.64 -8.72 -13.89
C VAL A 344 -1.54 -10.21 -14.21
N LEU A 345 -0.80 -10.58 -15.27
CA LEU A 345 -0.62 -11.97 -15.67
C LEU A 345 0.11 -12.79 -14.59
N LYS A 346 1.17 -12.25 -13.99
CA LYS A 346 1.95 -12.93 -12.93
C LYS A 346 1.13 -13.17 -11.66
N HIS A 347 0.16 -12.28 -11.39
CA HIS A 347 -0.65 -12.30 -10.17
C HIS A 347 -2.11 -12.71 -10.43
N TRP A 348 -2.39 -13.35 -11.57
CA TRP A 348 -3.74 -13.74 -11.98
C TRP A 348 -4.32 -14.83 -11.07
N ASN A 349 -5.47 -14.55 -10.47
CA ASN A 349 -6.27 -15.50 -9.67
C ASN A 349 -7.72 -15.00 -9.59
N ALA A 350 -8.63 -15.79 -9.00
CA ALA A 350 -10.05 -15.46 -8.92
C ALA A 350 -10.36 -14.14 -8.16
N LYS A 351 -9.49 -13.70 -7.22
CA LYS A 351 -9.63 -12.40 -6.56
C LYS A 351 -9.24 -11.28 -7.51
N THR A 352 -8.06 -11.39 -8.14
CA THR A 352 -7.55 -10.42 -9.12
C THR A 352 -8.52 -10.23 -10.29
N GLU A 353 -9.13 -11.31 -10.78
CA GLU A 353 -10.15 -11.27 -11.84
C GLU A 353 -11.34 -10.38 -11.45
N ARG A 354 -11.94 -10.62 -10.27
CA ARG A 354 -13.08 -9.81 -9.79
C ARG A 354 -12.67 -8.35 -9.57
N THR A 355 -11.54 -8.12 -8.90
CA THR A 355 -11.04 -6.77 -8.63
C THR A 355 -10.82 -5.98 -9.91
N LEU A 356 -10.19 -6.58 -10.93
CA LEU A 356 -9.97 -5.91 -12.22
C LEU A 356 -11.27 -5.75 -13.03
N ALA A 357 -12.16 -6.74 -13.01
CA ALA A 357 -13.45 -6.65 -13.70
C ALA A 357 -14.30 -5.47 -13.16
N ASP A 358 -14.25 -5.23 -11.85
CA ASP A 358 -14.98 -4.16 -11.18
C ASP A 358 -14.26 -2.81 -11.26
N SER A 359 -12.92 -2.79 -11.24
CA SER A 359 -12.13 -1.55 -11.18
C SER A 359 -11.82 -0.92 -12.54
N LEU A 360 -11.62 -1.74 -13.59
CA LEU A 360 -11.26 -1.24 -14.92
C LEU A 360 -12.52 -0.80 -15.67
N VAL A 361 -12.69 0.52 -15.79
CA VAL A 361 -13.83 1.12 -16.52
C VAL A 361 -13.48 1.30 -17.99
N LYS A 362 -12.22 1.65 -18.29
CA LYS A 362 -11.70 1.81 -19.64
C LYS A 362 -10.55 0.84 -19.91
N LEU A 363 -10.46 0.40 -21.16
CA LEU A 363 -9.50 -0.57 -21.63
C LEU A 363 -8.61 0.00 -22.73
N PRO A 364 -7.39 -0.52 -22.88
CA PRO A 364 -6.47 -0.04 -23.89
C PRO A 364 -6.93 -0.47 -25.28
N VAL A 365 -6.94 0.48 -26.20
CA VAL A 365 -7.24 0.28 -27.63
C VAL A 365 -6.06 0.76 -28.46
N GLY A 366 -5.77 0.05 -29.56
CA GLY A 366 -4.65 0.40 -30.44
C GLY A 366 -4.97 1.64 -31.28
N SER A 367 -4.14 2.68 -31.20
CA SER A 367 -4.23 3.86 -32.07
C SER A 367 -3.33 3.69 -33.29
N ASP A 368 -3.63 4.42 -34.37
CA ASP A 368 -2.71 4.59 -35.51
C ASP A 368 -1.53 5.53 -35.18
N SER A 369 -1.55 6.17 -34.00
CA SER A 369 -0.45 6.95 -33.44
C SER A 369 0.39 6.12 -32.45
N ASP A 370 1.62 6.55 -32.15
CA ASP A 370 2.59 5.88 -31.24
C ASP A 370 2.10 5.68 -29.77
N GLY A 371 0.84 6.00 -29.46
CA GLY A 371 0.26 5.96 -28.11
C GLY A 371 -0.99 5.07 -27.99
N ILE A 372 -1.22 4.54 -26.78
CA ILE A 372 -2.40 3.74 -26.46
C ILE A 372 -3.50 4.66 -25.91
N LEU A 373 -4.71 4.52 -26.43
CA LEU A 373 -5.89 5.21 -25.92
C LEU A 373 -6.66 4.30 -24.96
N LEU A 374 -7.35 4.91 -23.99
CA LEU A 374 -8.24 4.20 -23.07
C LEU A 374 -9.71 4.51 -23.42
N SER A 375 -10.45 3.49 -23.85
CA SER A 375 -11.86 3.58 -24.25
C SER A 375 -12.75 2.80 -23.30
N ASP A 376 -14.02 3.20 -23.16
CA ASP A 376 -14.96 2.55 -22.25
C ASP A 376 -15.07 1.05 -22.54
N LYS A 377 -14.91 0.23 -21.50
CA LYS A 377 -14.88 -1.24 -21.56
C LYS A 377 -16.08 -1.84 -22.31
N GLN A 378 -17.24 -1.18 -22.27
CA GLN A 378 -18.46 -1.62 -22.95
C GLN A 378 -18.42 -1.42 -24.47
N ASP A 379 -17.58 -0.48 -24.94
CA ASP A 379 -17.40 -0.08 -26.34
C ASP A 379 -16.11 -0.64 -26.95
N VAL A 380 -15.40 -1.51 -26.22
CA VAL A 380 -14.20 -2.19 -26.68
C VAL A 380 -14.51 -3.67 -26.91
N PHE A 381 -14.06 -4.21 -28.03
CA PHE A 381 -14.38 -5.55 -28.48
C PHE A 381 -13.14 -6.41 -28.74
N ILE A 382 -13.32 -7.71 -28.57
CA ILE A 382 -12.38 -8.72 -29.03
C ILE A 382 -12.68 -9.04 -30.50
N ALA A 383 -11.69 -8.86 -31.37
CA ALA A 383 -11.77 -9.23 -32.77
C ALA A 383 -11.61 -10.75 -32.96
N ASP A 384 -12.69 -11.49 -32.80
CA ASP A 384 -12.77 -12.93 -33.09
C ASP A 384 -13.12 -13.22 -34.56
N ASP A 385 -13.80 -12.30 -35.23
CA ASP A 385 -14.02 -12.30 -36.69
C ASP A 385 -13.14 -11.24 -37.37
N LEU A 386 -12.24 -11.69 -38.25
CA LEU A 386 -11.30 -10.82 -38.95
C LEU A 386 -11.94 -10.00 -40.09
N GLN A 387 -13.01 -10.50 -40.72
CA GLN A 387 -13.74 -9.74 -41.74
C GLN A 387 -14.51 -8.58 -41.10
N LEU A 388 -15.22 -8.85 -40.00
CA LEU A 388 -15.89 -7.80 -39.23
C LEU A 388 -14.87 -6.81 -38.66
N LYS A 389 -13.73 -7.31 -38.16
CA LYS A 389 -12.65 -6.45 -37.70
C LYS A 389 -12.21 -5.45 -38.77
N ASP A 390 -11.88 -5.92 -39.96
CA ASP A 390 -11.40 -5.07 -41.05
C ASP A 390 -12.47 -4.05 -41.50
N LEU A 391 -13.76 -4.45 -41.51
CA LEU A 391 -14.88 -3.60 -41.87
C LEU A 391 -15.08 -2.45 -40.88
N PHE A 392 -15.16 -2.78 -39.58
CA PHE A 392 -15.38 -1.80 -38.54
C PHE A 392 -14.15 -0.92 -38.33
N GLN A 393 -12.93 -1.47 -38.38
CA GLN A 393 -11.70 -0.70 -38.19
C GLN A 393 -11.52 0.41 -39.25
N ARG A 394 -12.01 0.20 -40.49
CA ARG A 394 -11.98 1.22 -41.56
C ARG A 394 -13.06 2.29 -41.44
N SER A 395 -14.15 1.98 -40.77
CA SER A 395 -15.36 2.81 -40.75
C SER A 395 -15.52 3.56 -39.42
N SER A 396 -14.91 3.07 -38.35
CA SER A 396 -14.93 3.68 -37.02
C SER A 396 -13.99 4.88 -36.96
N SER A 397 -14.48 5.99 -36.42
CA SER A 397 -13.68 7.20 -36.15
C SER A 397 -12.69 7.02 -35.00
N GLN A 398 -12.94 6.04 -34.12
CA GLN A 398 -12.10 5.70 -32.97
C GLN A 398 -11.81 4.20 -32.95
N PRO A 399 -10.65 3.78 -32.40
CA PRO A 399 -10.32 2.37 -32.28
C PRO A 399 -11.23 1.68 -31.25
N ILE A 400 -11.96 0.66 -31.73
CA ILE A 400 -12.93 -0.12 -30.92
C ILE A 400 -12.41 -1.50 -30.51
N PHE A 401 -11.18 -1.87 -30.89
CA PHE A 401 -10.63 -3.20 -30.60
C PHE A 401 -9.58 -3.13 -29.50
N VAL A 402 -9.60 -4.13 -28.61
CA VAL A 402 -8.60 -4.27 -27.55
C VAL A 402 -7.17 -4.23 -28.10
N TRP A 403 -6.31 -3.53 -27.40
CA TRP A 403 -4.89 -3.43 -27.71
C TRP A 403 -4.15 -4.74 -27.41
N TYR A 404 -3.16 -5.03 -28.25
CA TYR A 404 -2.19 -6.10 -28.05
C TYR A 404 -0.77 -5.58 -28.29
N PRO A 405 0.25 -6.15 -27.61
CA PRO A 405 1.64 -5.85 -27.92
C PRO A 405 1.95 -6.19 -29.39
N GLU A 406 2.64 -5.29 -30.10
CA GLU A 406 2.98 -5.48 -31.51
C GLU A 406 3.84 -6.72 -31.77
N ARG A 407 4.76 -7.00 -30.84
CA ARG A 407 5.58 -8.21 -30.84
C ARG A 407 5.08 -9.15 -29.76
N ASN A 408 5.04 -10.44 -30.07
CA ASN A 408 4.71 -11.44 -29.08
C ASN A 408 5.82 -11.47 -28.02
N LEU A 409 5.52 -10.97 -26.82
CA LEU A 409 6.43 -10.96 -25.69
C LEU A 409 6.24 -12.26 -24.91
N PRO A 410 7.30 -13.06 -24.65
CA PRO A 410 7.16 -14.28 -23.86
C PRO A 410 6.58 -14.05 -22.46
N SER A 411 6.83 -12.87 -21.88
CA SER A 411 6.29 -12.42 -20.60
C SER A 411 4.82 -11.98 -20.65
N LEU A 412 4.28 -11.73 -21.85
CA LEU A 412 2.89 -11.35 -22.08
C LEU A 412 2.35 -12.04 -23.35
N PRO A 413 2.08 -13.36 -23.30
CA PRO A 413 1.56 -14.09 -24.44
C PRO A 413 0.18 -13.55 -24.84
N ARG A 414 0.00 -13.27 -26.13
CA ARG A 414 -1.26 -12.72 -26.66
C ARG A 414 -2.50 -13.56 -26.32
N THR A 415 -2.37 -14.88 -26.32
CA THR A 415 -3.45 -15.82 -25.98
C THR A 415 -3.91 -15.68 -24.53
N LYS A 416 -2.98 -15.41 -23.61
CA LYS A 416 -3.30 -15.19 -22.19
C LYS A 416 -3.95 -13.84 -21.97
N LEU A 417 -3.49 -12.80 -22.67
CA LEU A 417 -4.13 -11.49 -22.60
C LEU A 417 -5.57 -11.52 -23.15
N LEU A 418 -5.80 -12.26 -24.24
CA LEU A 418 -7.14 -12.52 -24.77
C LEU A 418 -8.05 -13.20 -23.73
N GLU A 419 -7.53 -14.22 -23.04
CA GLU A 419 -8.26 -14.91 -21.97
C GLU A 419 -8.63 -13.95 -20.83
N ILE A 420 -7.70 -13.07 -20.44
CA ILE A 420 -7.94 -12.02 -19.43
C ILE A 420 -9.04 -11.07 -19.90
N TYR A 421 -8.99 -10.54 -21.12
CA TYR A 421 -10.03 -9.64 -21.64
C TYR A 421 -11.42 -10.31 -21.62
N ARG A 422 -11.52 -11.58 -22.01
CA ARG A 422 -12.80 -12.31 -21.91
C ARG A 422 -13.27 -12.43 -20.46
N LYS A 423 -12.37 -12.76 -19.53
CA LYS A 423 -12.69 -12.96 -18.10
C LYS A 423 -13.10 -11.67 -17.40
N ILE A 424 -12.52 -10.53 -17.76
CA ILE A 424 -12.94 -9.25 -17.21
C ILE A 424 -14.24 -8.72 -17.86
N GLY A 425 -14.81 -9.41 -18.85
CA GLY A 425 -16.14 -9.10 -19.42
C GLY A 425 -16.12 -8.32 -20.74
N VAL A 426 -15.02 -8.37 -21.50
CA VAL A 426 -14.98 -7.80 -22.85
C VAL A 426 -15.72 -8.72 -23.82
N ARG A 427 -16.66 -8.15 -24.59
CA ARG A 427 -17.48 -8.87 -25.58
C ARG A 427 -16.70 -9.15 -26.86
N THR A 428 -17.11 -10.18 -27.60
CA THR A 428 -16.61 -10.43 -28.96
C THR A 428 -17.36 -9.57 -29.97
N ILE A 429 -16.72 -9.29 -31.12
CA ILE A 429 -17.36 -8.47 -32.16
C ILE A 429 -18.50 -9.24 -32.84
N SER A 430 -18.33 -10.55 -33.06
CA SER A 430 -19.34 -11.40 -33.70
C SER A 430 -20.66 -11.45 -32.90
N GLU A 431 -20.59 -11.49 -31.57
CA GLU A 431 -21.77 -11.50 -30.69
C GLU A 431 -22.42 -10.12 -30.52
N SER A 432 -21.69 -9.04 -30.83
CA SER A 432 -22.14 -7.66 -30.56
C SER A 432 -22.73 -6.95 -31.77
N VAL A 433 -22.48 -7.47 -32.97
CA VAL A 433 -22.94 -6.87 -34.23
C VAL A 433 -24.31 -7.41 -34.60
N GLU A 434 -25.24 -6.51 -34.91
CA GLU A 434 -26.52 -6.86 -35.51
C GLU A 434 -26.39 -6.92 -37.03
N ARG A 435 -26.85 -8.03 -37.62
CA ARG A 435 -26.90 -8.22 -39.06
C ARG A 435 -28.27 -7.78 -39.57
N GLU A 436 -28.33 -6.59 -40.17
CA GLU A 436 -29.52 -6.09 -40.87
C GLU A 436 -29.44 -6.51 -42.35
N GLU A 437 -30.33 -7.40 -42.77
CA GLU A 437 -30.44 -7.75 -44.19
C GLU A 437 -31.03 -6.58 -44.96
N ALA A 438 -30.31 -6.08 -45.97
CA ALA A 438 -30.84 -5.01 -46.82
C ALA A 438 -32.11 -5.48 -47.53
N SER A 439 -33.13 -4.62 -47.55
CA SER A 439 -34.43 -4.87 -48.16
C SER A 439 -34.31 -5.13 -49.66
N VAL A 440 -35.03 -6.17 -50.10
CA VAL A 440 -35.48 -6.53 -51.46
C VAL A 440 -34.76 -5.81 -52.60
N VAL A 441 -33.86 -6.55 -53.27
CA VAL A 441 -33.35 -6.19 -54.59
C VAL A 441 -34.56 -5.98 -55.51
N ASP A 442 -34.63 -4.82 -56.17
CA ASP A 442 -35.73 -4.47 -57.06
C ASP A 442 -35.82 -5.53 -58.18
N VAL A 443 -36.91 -6.29 -58.19
CA VAL A 443 -37.05 -7.51 -59.00
C VAL A 443 -37.03 -7.21 -60.51
N ALA A 444 -37.17 -5.92 -60.88
CA ALA A 444 -37.23 -5.44 -62.24
C ALA A 444 -35.91 -5.55 -63.05
N GLU A 445 -34.75 -5.69 -62.40
CA GLU A 445 -33.43 -5.72 -63.09
C GLU A 445 -32.76 -7.12 -63.11
N LEU A 446 -33.43 -8.15 -62.60
CA LEU A 446 -32.86 -9.49 -62.46
C LEU A 446 -33.04 -10.34 -63.72
N SER A 447 -31.94 -10.75 -64.35
CA SER A 447 -31.97 -11.74 -65.41
C SER A 447 -32.11 -13.15 -64.82
N GLN A 448 -33.18 -13.87 -65.19
CA GLN A 448 -33.32 -15.30 -64.90
C GLN A 448 -32.39 -16.06 -65.83
N VAL A 449 -31.11 -16.15 -65.45
CA VAL A 449 -30.08 -16.87 -66.20
C VAL A 449 -30.07 -18.33 -65.73
N ASN A 450 -29.79 -19.26 -66.64
CA ASN A 450 -29.63 -20.69 -66.35
C ASN A 450 -28.32 -20.98 -65.57
N LEU A 451 -28.07 -20.25 -64.47
CA LEU A 451 -26.95 -20.48 -63.54
C LEU A 451 -27.11 -21.77 -62.74
N LYS A 452 -28.32 -22.35 -62.73
CA LYS A 452 -28.64 -23.59 -62.04
C LYS A 452 -27.78 -24.75 -62.51
N GLU A 453 -27.60 -24.91 -63.83
CA GLU A 453 -26.74 -25.94 -64.41
C GLU A 453 -25.25 -25.73 -64.10
N ILE A 454 -24.84 -24.48 -63.85
CA ILE A 454 -23.44 -24.12 -63.60
C ILE A 454 -23.06 -24.29 -62.12
N LEU A 455 -23.96 -23.89 -61.21
CA LEU A 455 -23.69 -23.85 -59.77
C LEU A 455 -24.18 -25.12 -59.05
N ILE A 456 -25.34 -25.67 -59.43
CA ILE A 456 -25.94 -26.84 -58.79
C ILE A 456 -25.67 -28.08 -59.65
N LYS A 457 -24.43 -28.56 -59.59
CA LYS A 457 -24.00 -29.77 -60.29
C LYS A 457 -24.28 -31.03 -59.47
N LYS A 458 -24.37 -32.18 -60.14
CA LYS A 458 -24.51 -33.51 -59.51
C LYS A 458 -23.46 -33.75 -58.41
N GLY A 459 -22.21 -33.33 -58.63
CA GLY A 459 -21.15 -33.42 -57.62
C GLY A 459 -21.43 -32.64 -56.33
N LEU A 460 -22.04 -31.44 -56.40
CA LEU A 460 -22.41 -30.68 -55.21
C LEU A 460 -23.47 -31.43 -54.39
N VAL A 461 -24.49 -31.95 -55.07
CA VAL A 461 -25.58 -32.67 -54.42
C VAL A 461 -25.09 -33.98 -53.80
N ARG A 462 -24.22 -34.71 -54.50
CA ARG A 462 -23.56 -35.92 -53.98
C ARG A 462 -22.76 -35.62 -52.71
N LEU A 463 -22.00 -34.52 -52.72
CA LEU A 463 -21.20 -34.08 -51.57
C LEU A 463 -22.09 -33.73 -50.36
N ILE A 464 -23.18 -32.98 -50.59
CA ILE A 464 -24.14 -32.62 -49.53
C ILE A 464 -24.79 -33.87 -48.95
N LEU A 465 -25.32 -34.77 -49.79
CA LEU A 465 -25.94 -36.01 -49.33
C LEU A 465 -24.96 -36.86 -48.51
N GLY A 466 -23.70 -36.96 -48.95
CA GLY A 466 -22.67 -37.68 -48.21
C GLY A 466 -22.38 -37.08 -46.83
N PHE A 467 -22.43 -35.75 -46.70
CA PHE A 467 -22.29 -35.07 -45.42
C PHE A 467 -23.52 -35.27 -44.51
N LEU A 468 -24.74 -35.14 -45.07
CA LEU A 468 -25.98 -35.32 -44.31
C LEU A 468 -26.22 -36.79 -43.90
N ALA A 469 -25.66 -37.74 -44.65
CA ALA A 469 -25.70 -39.17 -44.36
C ALA A 469 -24.73 -39.61 -43.25
N ASP A 470 -23.87 -38.70 -42.77
CA ASP A 470 -22.97 -38.98 -41.66
C ASP A 470 -23.79 -39.39 -40.41
N PRO A 471 -23.45 -40.50 -39.72
CA PRO A 471 -24.17 -40.95 -38.53
C PRO A 471 -24.31 -39.90 -37.42
N VAL A 472 -23.40 -38.93 -37.35
CA VAL A 472 -23.44 -37.82 -36.39
C VAL A 472 -24.66 -36.92 -36.63
N MET A 473 -25.11 -36.77 -37.88
CA MET A 473 -26.26 -35.93 -38.25
C MET A 473 -27.61 -36.53 -37.83
N LYS A 474 -27.68 -37.86 -37.69
CA LYS A 474 -28.92 -38.59 -37.37
C LYS A 474 -30.09 -38.22 -38.30
N MET A 475 -29.81 -37.97 -39.57
CA MET A 475 -30.82 -37.62 -40.57
C MET A 475 -31.23 -38.86 -41.37
N GLU A 476 -32.51 -39.19 -41.30
CA GLU A 476 -33.13 -40.24 -42.14
C GLU A 476 -33.13 -39.83 -43.62
N ALA A 477 -33.17 -40.82 -44.53
CA ALA A 477 -33.07 -40.60 -45.98
C ALA A 477 -34.10 -39.59 -46.50
N GLU A 478 -35.36 -39.68 -46.05
CA GLU A 478 -36.42 -38.76 -46.44
C GLU A 478 -36.09 -37.30 -46.11
N ARG A 479 -35.57 -37.03 -44.89
CA ARG A 479 -35.19 -35.67 -44.47
C ARG A 479 -33.99 -35.14 -45.24
N ARG A 480 -33.03 -36.00 -45.58
CA ARG A 480 -31.87 -35.62 -46.43
C ARG A 480 -32.36 -35.22 -47.82
N HIS A 481 -33.23 -36.03 -48.41
CA HIS A 481 -33.79 -35.77 -49.75
C HIS A 481 -34.66 -34.53 -49.76
N GLU A 482 -35.44 -34.26 -48.71
CA GLU A 482 -36.21 -33.02 -48.57
C GLU A 482 -35.32 -31.77 -48.52
N ALA A 483 -34.24 -31.80 -47.73
CA ALA A 483 -33.31 -30.69 -47.63
C ALA A 483 -32.67 -30.38 -49.00
N VAL A 484 -32.24 -31.41 -49.71
CA VAL A 484 -31.66 -31.30 -51.04
C VAL A 484 -32.70 -30.92 -52.10
N ARG A 485 -33.93 -31.39 -51.98
CA ARG A 485 -35.03 -30.99 -52.88
C ARG A 485 -35.31 -29.50 -52.74
N GLY A 486 -35.26 -28.95 -51.53
CA GLY A 486 -35.31 -27.51 -51.29
C GLY A 486 -34.24 -26.75 -52.06
N LEU A 487 -33.00 -27.27 -52.14
CA LEU A 487 -31.92 -26.71 -52.95
C LEU A 487 -32.19 -26.82 -54.46
N LEU A 488 -32.69 -27.97 -54.91
CA LEU A 488 -32.99 -28.24 -56.31
C LEU A 488 -34.19 -27.44 -56.82
N ASP A 489 -35.18 -27.14 -55.98
CA ASP A 489 -36.41 -26.43 -56.36
C ASP A 489 -36.26 -24.90 -56.30
N MET A 490 -35.11 -24.39 -55.83
CA MET A 490 -34.84 -22.96 -55.78
C MET A 490 -34.79 -22.29 -57.15
N THR A 491 -35.20 -21.01 -57.17
CA THR A 491 -34.98 -20.12 -58.31
C THR A 491 -33.68 -19.33 -58.13
N ILE A 492 -32.72 -19.51 -59.04
CA ILE A 492 -31.48 -18.73 -59.05
C ILE A 492 -31.64 -17.46 -59.89
N LEU A 493 -31.36 -16.31 -59.30
CA LEU A 493 -31.45 -15.00 -59.93
C LEU A 493 -30.05 -14.37 -60.01
N ALA A 494 -29.64 -14.00 -61.23
CA ALA A 494 -28.35 -13.40 -61.48
C ALA A 494 -28.45 -11.87 -61.44
N THR A 495 -27.57 -11.22 -60.68
CA THR A 495 -27.41 -9.76 -60.67
C THR A 495 -26.00 -9.35 -61.12
N ASN A 496 -25.87 -8.15 -61.68
CA ASN A 496 -24.57 -7.52 -61.95
C ASN A 496 -24.15 -6.59 -60.80
N GLU A 497 -25.07 -6.22 -59.90
CA GLU A 497 -24.80 -5.35 -58.76
C GLU A 497 -24.44 -6.15 -57.51
N PRO A 498 -23.48 -5.68 -56.69
CA PRO A 498 -23.11 -6.33 -55.46
C PRO A 498 -24.27 -6.32 -54.46
N LEU A 499 -24.51 -7.46 -53.80
CA LEU A 499 -25.48 -7.54 -52.73
C LEU A 499 -24.89 -6.87 -51.49
N HIS A 500 -25.67 -6.08 -50.77
CA HIS A 500 -25.19 -5.41 -49.56
C HIS A 500 -25.79 -6.04 -48.30
N ILE A 501 -24.93 -6.30 -47.32
CA ILE A 501 -25.32 -6.59 -45.95
C ILE A 501 -24.93 -5.42 -45.08
N ASN A 502 -25.88 -4.96 -44.27
CA ASN A 502 -25.63 -3.91 -43.30
C ASN A 502 -25.32 -4.57 -41.96
N TYR A 503 -24.21 -4.15 -41.37
CA TYR A 503 -23.86 -4.47 -40.00
C TYR A 503 -24.04 -3.23 -39.16
N SER A 504 -24.79 -3.33 -38.06
CA SER A 504 -24.96 -2.28 -37.08
C SER A 504 -24.30 -2.69 -35.77
N LEU A 505 -23.48 -1.78 -35.22
CA LEU A 505 -22.88 -1.94 -33.90
C LEU A 505 -23.34 -0.78 -33.01
N SER A 506 -24.00 -1.11 -31.92
CA SER A 506 -24.51 -0.12 -30.97
C SER A 506 -23.49 0.12 -29.85
N LEU A 507 -23.05 1.38 -29.71
CA LEU A 507 -22.14 1.82 -28.66
C LEU A 507 -22.90 2.46 -27.48
N THR A 508 -22.30 2.46 -26.29
CA THR A 508 -22.86 3.07 -25.08
C THR A 508 -23.08 4.58 -25.21
N SER A 509 -22.34 5.24 -26.11
CA SER A 509 -22.52 6.65 -26.49
C SER A 509 -23.84 6.93 -27.23
N ARG A 510 -24.66 5.90 -27.51
CA ARG A 510 -25.83 5.91 -28.42
C ARG A 510 -25.47 6.15 -29.88
N GLU A 511 -24.18 6.13 -30.22
CA GLU A 511 -23.72 6.08 -31.59
C GLU A 511 -23.94 4.66 -32.14
N ILE A 512 -24.47 4.57 -33.36
CA ILE A 512 -24.63 3.31 -34.07
C ILE A 512 -23.69 3.36 -35.26
N VAL A 513 -22.64 2.54 -35.23
CA VAL A 513 -21.71 2.40 -36.35
C VAL A 513 -22.35 1.44 -37.35
N LYS A 514 -22.81 1.98 -38.49
CA LYS A 514 -23.37 1.18 -39.58
C LYS A 514 -22.33 0.99 -40.67
N VAL A 515 -21.98 -0.26 -40.95
CA VAL A 515 -21.01 -0.63 -42.00
C VAL A 515 -21.71 -1.46 -43.06
N LYS A 516 -21.41 -1.16 -44.33
CA LYS A 516 -21.89 -1.93 -45.47
C LYS A 516 -20.80 -2.89 -45.92
N SER A 517 -21.13 -4.17 -46.01
CA SER A 517 -20.30 -5.16 -46.67
C SER A 517 -20.93 -5.58 -47.99
N SER A 518 -20.10 -5.79 -49.02
CA SER A 518 -20.53 -6.39 -50.27
C SER A 518 -20.45 -7.91 -50.16
N ARG A 519 -21.58 -8.59 -50.35
CA ARG A 519 -21.65 -10.03 -50.58
C ARG A 519 -21.94 -10.31 -52.05
N THR A 520 -21.49 -11.46 -52.52
CA THR A 520 -21.78 -11.91 -53.89
C THR A 520 -22.99 -12.82 -53.95
N ILE A 521 -23.43 -13.40 -52.83
CA ILE A 521 -24.46 -14.44 -52.79
C ILE A 521 -25.40 -14.25 -51.59
N ARG A 522 -26.69 -14.55 -51.79
CA ARG A 522 -27.72 -14.59 -50.75
C ARG A 522 -28.75 -15.67 -51.08
N TRP A 523 -29.15 -16.47 -50.09
CA TRP A 523 -30.29 -17.37 -50.20
C TRP A 523 -31.44 -16.86 -49.31
N ASP A 524 -32.54 -16.47 -49.94
CA ASP A 524 -33.84 -16.24 -49.29
C ASP A 524 -34.65 -17.53 -49.31
N ARG A 525 -34.74 -18.19 -48.15
CA ARG A 525 -35.43 -19.47 -48.02
C ARG A 525 -36.95 -19.34 -48.08
N GLU A 526 -37.53 -18.28 -47.52
CA GLU A 526 -38.99 -18.09 -47.52
C GLU A 526 -39.52 -17.86 -48.93
N ALA A 527 -38.75 -17.12 -49.74
CA ALA A 527 -39.08 -16.90 -51.14
C ALA A 527 -38.56 -18.00 -52.08
N SER A 528 -37.81 -18.99 -51.58
CA SER A 528 -37.07 -19.99 -52.37
C SER A 528 -36.24 -19.38 -53.51
N LYS A 529 -35.59 -18.24 -53.23
CA LYS A 529 -34.79 -17.46 -54.19
C LYS A 529 -33.33 -17.41 -53.79
N PHE A 530 -32.45 -17.72 -54.73
CA PHE A 530 -31.01 -17.63 -54.58
C PHE A 530 -30.46 -16.53 -55.45
N PHE A 531 -29.99 -15.44 -54.85
CA PHE A 531 -29.41 -14.30 -55.54
C PHE A 531 -27.91 -14.49 -55.65
N ALA A 532 -27.38 -14.40 -56.86
CA ALA A 532 -25.95 -14.53 -57.11
C ALA A 532 -25.47 -13.43 -58.05
N VAL A 533 -24.41 -12.74 -57.67
CA VAL A 533 -23.65 -11.86 -58.57
C VAL A 533 -23.00 -12.74 -59.64
N LYS A 534 -22.97 -12.29 -60.90
CA LYS A 534 -22.28 -13.04 -61.95
C LYS A 534 -20.80 -13.17 -61.63
N LEU A 535 -20.31 -14.41 -61.59
CA LEU A 535 -18.89 -14.69 -61.33
C LEU A 535 -18.05 -14.37 -62.58
N ASP A 536 -17.19 -13.37 -62.48
CA ASP A 536 -16.13 -13.15 -63.46
C ASP A 536 -14.88 -13.97 -63.11
N ARG A 537 -14.72 -15.10 -63.81
CA ARG A 537 -13.59 -16.03 -63.61
C ARG A 537 -12.25 -15.46 -64.11
N SER A 538 -12.22 -14.33 -64.81
CA SER A 538 -11.00 -13.71 -65.32
C SER A 538 -10.24 -12.87 -64.27
N CYS A 539 -10.87 -12.56 -63.14
CA CYS A 539 -10.34 -11.64 -62.13
C CYS A 539 -9.41 -12.28 -61.07
N GLY A 540 -8.93 -13.49 -61.30
CA GLY A 540 -7.92 -14.16 -60.47
C GLY A 540 -8.47 -14.90 -59.23
N TYR A 541 -7.57 -15.63 -58.55
CA TYR A 541 -7.95 -16.59 -57.49
C TYR A 541 -8.60 -15.98 -56.25
N LYS A 542 -8.29 -14.71 -55.91
CA LYS A 542 -8.90 -14.01 -54.76
C LYS A 542 -10.42 -13.92 -54.90
N ASN A 543 -10.91 -13.50 -56.06
CA ASN A 543 -12.35 -13.34 -56.29
C ASN A 543 -13.05 -14.70 -56.35
N ILE A 544 -12.36 -15.72 -56.87
CA ILE A 544 -12.89 -17.09 -56.93
C ILE A 544 -13.07 -17.67 -55.53
N ILE A 545 -12.07 -17.55 -54.64
CA ILE A 545 -12.18 -18.06 -53.26
C ILE A 545 -13.18 -17.25 -52.43
N GLU A 546 -13.27 -15.94 -52.62
CA GLU A 546 -14.27 -15.09 -51.98
C GLU A 546 -15.69 -15.50 -52.40
N TYR A 547 -15.91 -15.68 -53.71
CA TYR A 547 -17.20 -16.14 -54.23
C TYR A 547 -17.57 -17.53 -53.71
N ALA A 548 -16.62 -18.47 -53.71
CA ALA A 548 -16.83 -19.82 -53.20
C ALA A 548 -17.14 -19.82 -51.69
N THR A 549 -16.53 -18.91 -50.93
CA THR A 549 -16.80 -18.74 -49.50
C THR A 549 -18.26 -18.33 -49.30
N TYR A 550 -18.70 -17.23 -49.91
CA TYR A 550 -20.10 -16.78 -49.81
C TYR A 550 -21.11 -17.80 -50.37
N PHE A 551 -20.75 -18.53 -51.43
CA PHE A 551 -21.58 -19.61 -51.97
C PHE A 551 -21.78 -20.71 -50.94
N SER A 552 -20.67 -21.19 -50.38
CA SER A 552 -20.68 -22.29 -49.43
C SER A 552 -21.39 -21.94 -48.12
N GLU A 553 -21.20 -20.72 -47.61
CA GLU A 553 -21.89 -20.21 -46.42
C GLU A 553 -23.40 -20.15 -46.66
N ALA A 554 -23.85 -19.50 -47.75
CA ALA A 554 -25.27 -19.36 -48.04
C ALA A 554 -25.98 -20.71 -48.19
N ILE A 555 -25.35 -21.68 -48.88
CA ILE A 555 -25.90 -23.02 -49.09
C ILE A 555 -25.95 -23.79 -47.77
N SER A 556 -24.90 -23.72 -46.96
CA SER A 556 -24.82 -24.44 -45.68
C SER A 556 -25.79 -23.86 -44.64
N GLU A 557 -25.87 -22.53 -44.54
CA GLU A 557 -26.85 -21.83 -43.69
C GLU A 557 -28.28 -22.19 -44.08
N GLY A 558 -28.59 -22.22 -45.38
CA GLY A 558 -29.94 -22.57 -45.86
C GLY A 558 -30.33 -24.03 -45.63
N LEU A 559 -29.38 -24.97 -45.76
CA LEU A 559 -29.62 -26.40 -45.59
C LEU A 559 -29.66 -26.83 -44.11
N LEU A 560 -28.76 -26.29 -43.28
CA LEU A 560 -28.54 -26.72 -41.90
C LEU A 560 -29.02 -25.67 -40.88
N TRP A 561 -30.02 -24.88 -41.22
CA TRP A 561 -30.58 -23.85 -40.33
C TRP A 561 -31.07 -24.39 -38.96
N GLU A 562 -31.50 -25.67 -38.89
CA GLU A 562 -31.86 -26.34 -37.61
C GLU A 562 -30.62 -26.85 -36.84
N ASN A 563 -29.47 -26.96 -37.51
CA ASN A 563 -28.27 -27.67 -37.08
C ASN A 563 -27.03 -26.76 -37.21
N ILE A 564 -27.06 -25.64 -36.49
CA ILE A 564 -26.09 -24.54 -36.61
C ILE A 564 -24.63 -25.01 -36.42
N ASP A 565 -24.40 -25.96 -35.52
CA ASP A 565 -23.08 -26.48 -35.16
C ASP A 565 -22.32 -27.09 -36.36
N TYR A 566 -23.03 -27.52 -37.40
CA TYR A 566 -22.46 -28.22 -38.56
C TYR A 566 -22.34 -27.35 -39.82
N ILE A 567 -22.88 -26.13 -39.80
CA ILE A 567 -22.85 -25.19 -40.94
C ILE A 567 -21.41 -24.96 -41.41
N GLY A 568 -20.49 -24.69 -40.48
CA GLY A 568 -19.08 -24.42 -40.81
C GLY A 568 -18.38 -25.61 -41.48
N ALA A 569 -18.63 -26.82 -41.01
CA ALA A 569 -18.03 -28.03 -41.58
C ALA A 569 -18.55 -28.31 -43.01
N LEU A 570 -19.86 -28.13 -43.24
CA LEU A 570 -20.44 -28.26 -44.58
C LEU A 570 -19.93 -27.15 -45.51
N SER A 571 -19.84 -25.91 -45.02
CA SER A 571 -19.34 -24.77 -45.80
C SER A 571 -17.91 -25.01 -46.28
N GLU A 572 -17.00 -25.47 -45.42
CA GLU A 572 -15.63 -25.81 -45.85
C GLU A 572 -15.59 -26.92 -46.92
N LEU A 573 -16.44 -27.95 -46.79
CA LEU A 573 -16.54 -29.01 -47.79
C LEU A 573 -17.08 -28.50 -49.12
N ILE A 574 -18.17 -27.73 -49.11
CA ILE A 574 -18.75 -27.15 -50.32
C ILE A 574 -17.77 -26.19 -50.98
N LYS A 575 -17.03 -25.39 -50.21
CA LYS A 575 -16.00 -24.48 -50.72
C LYS A 575 -14.89 -25.24 -51.44
N LEU A 576 -14.40 -26.35 -50.87
CA LEU A 576 -13.42 -27.24 -51.54
C LEU A 576 -14.01 -27.85 -52.82
N GLY A 577 -15.25 -28.33 -52.75
CA GLY A 577 -15.98 -28.85 -53.91
C GLY A 577 -16.11 -27.80 -55.03
N PHE A 578 -16.39 -26.55 -54.67
CA PHE A 578 -16.49 -25.44 -55.61
C PHE A 578 -15.16 -25.16 -56.32
N MET A 579 -14.03 -25.25 -55.60
CA MET A 579 -12.70 -25.05 -56.19
C MET A 579 -12.34 -26.11 -57.24
N VAL A 580 -12.92 -27.31 -57.16
CA VAL A 580 -12.80 -28.37 -58.17
C VAL A 580 -14.00 -28.43 -59.12
N GLU A 581 -14.78 -27.35 -59.15
CA GLU A 581 -15.98 -27.17 -59.98
C GLU A 581 -17.02 -28.29 -59.83
N PHE A 582 -17.07 -28.93 -58.66
CA PHE A 582 -17.90 -30.09 -58.36
C PHE A 582 -17.76 -31.23 -59.39
N ASN A 583 -16.55 -31.42 -59.94
CA ASN A 583 -16.23 -32.57 -60.79
C ASN A 583 -16.47 -33.88 -60.01
N GLU A 584 -17.15 -34.85 -60.63
CA GLU A 584 -17.60 -36.07 -59.94
C GLU A 584 -16.44 -36.92 -59.39
N GLU A 585 -15.37 -37.13 -60.16
CA GLU A 585 -14.20 -37.90 -59.71
C GLU A 585 -13.47 -37.20 -58.56
N ALA A 586 -13.31 -35.88 -58.68
CA ALA A 586 -12.69 -35.06 -57.63
C ALA A 586 -13.53 -35.03 -56.34
N VAL A 587 -14.85 -34.92 -56.47
CA VAL A 587 -15.80 -34.99 -55.35
C VAL A 587 -15.78 -36.38 -54.71
N GLU A 588 -15.72 -37.46 -55.49
CA GLU A 588 -15.64 -38.82 -54.95
C GLU A 588 -14.37 -39.02 -54.11
N PHE A 589 -13.23 -38.52 -54.61
CA PHE A 589 -12.00 -38.52 -53.82
C PHE A 589 -12.11 -37.65 -52.55
N LEU A 590 -12.69 -36.45 -52.67
CA LEU A 590 -12.91 -35.54 -51.53
C LEU A 590 -13.78 -36.21 -50.46
N MET A 591 -14.88 -36.86 -50.85
CA MET A 591 -15.77 -37.60 -49.96
C MET A 591 -15.03 -38.74 -49.27
N LYS A 592 -14.27 -39.57 -50.01
CA LYS A 592 -13.44 -40.64 -49.43
C LYS A 592 -12.41 -40.10 -48.44
N SER A 593 -11.75 -38.99 -48.75
CA SER A 593 -10.76 -38.37 -47.85
C SER A 593 -11.34 -37.86 -46.52
N ARG A 594 -12.67 -37.68 -46.48
CA ARG A 594 -13.43 -37.21 -45.33
C ARG A 594 -14.31 -38.32 -44.71
N ASN A 595 -14.16 -39.57 -45.17
CA ASN A 595 -14.97 -40.72 -44.79
C ASN A 595 -16.49 -40.53 -45.01
N LEU A 596 -16.86 -39.73 -46.01
CA LEU A 596 -18.25 -39.52 -46.41
C LEU A 596 -18.67 -40.56 -47.43
N GLN A 597 -19.87 -41.07 -47.29
CA GLN A 597 -20.49 -42.01 -48.23
C GLN A 597 -21.97 -41.68 -48.38
N ILE A 598 -22.55 -42.09 -49.50
CA ILE A 598 -23.99 -42.05 -49.71
C ILE A 598 -24.53 -43.47 -49.76
N PHE A 599 -25.80 -43.65 -49.41
CA PHE A 599 -26.46 -44.95 -49.39
C PHE A 599 -27.26 -45.19 -50.68
N MET A 600 -27.77 -46.40 -50.87
CA MET A 600 -28.48 -46.79 -52.09
C MET A 600 -29.66 -45.86 -52.40
N GLU A 601 -30.41 -45.45 -51.38
CA GLU A 601 -31.55 -44.55 -51.50
C GLU A 601 -31.14 -43.15 -51.98
N ASP A 602 -29.94 -42.70 -51.61
CA ASP A 602 -29.37 -41.42 -52.03
C ASP A 602 -28.83 -41.49 -53.48
N GLU A 603 -28.27 -42.63 -53.89
CA GLU A 603 -27.87 -42.88 -55.29
C GLU A 603 -29.10 -42.90 -56.23
N ASP A 604 -30.19 -43.57 -55.82
CA ASP A 604 -31.44 -43.59 -56.57
C ASP A 604 -32.04 -42.19 -56.70
N PHE A 605 -32.02 -41.41 -55.60
CA PHE A 605 -32.46 -40.01 -55.61
C PHE A 605 -31.59 -39.14 -56.54
N LEU A 606 -30.26 -39.28 -56.49
CA LEU A 606 -29.33 -38.58 -57.38
C LEU A 606 -29.57 -38.93 -58.85
N ALA A 607 -29.74 -40.21 -59.17
CA ALA A 607 -30.00 -40.68 -60.52
C ALA A 607 -31.33 -40.14 -61.08
N SER A 608 -32.35 -39.99 -60.24
CA SER A 608 -33.64 -39.40 -60.62
C SER A 608 -33.56 -37.88 -60.85
N SER A 609 -32.72 -37.18 -60.08
CA SER A 609 -32.58 -35.72 -60.12
C SER A 609 -31.62 -35.25 -61.21
N PHE A 610 -30.67 -36.11 -61.63
CA PHE A 610 -29.71 -35.86 -62.70
C PHE A 610 -29.65 -37.08 -63.63
N PRO A 611 -30.64 -37.27 -64.52
CA PRO A 611 -30.64 -38.37 -65.49
C PRO A 611 -29.38 -38.32 -66.35
N SER A 612 -28.75 -39.47 -66.58
CA SER A 612 -27.67 -39.60 -67.55
C SER A 612 -28.25 -39.39 -68.94
N GLU A 613 -27.68 -38.49 -69.75
CA GLU A 613 -28.01 -38.43 -71.20
C GLU A 613 -27.62 -39.73 -71.92
#